data_AF-A0A661PUP8-F1
#
_entry.id   AF-A0A661PUP8-F1
#
_cell.length_a   1.000
_cell.length_b   1.000
_cell.length_c   1.000
_cell.angle_alpha   90.00
_cell.angle_beta   90.00
_cell.angle_gamma   90.00
#
_symmetry.space_group_name_H-M   'P 1'
#
loop_
_entity.id
_entity.type
_entity.pdbx_description
1 polymer ?
#
loop_
_entity_poly.entity_id
_entity_poly.type
_entity_poly.pdbx_seq_one_letter_code
_entity_poly.pdbx_strand_id
1 'polypeptide(L)'
;MKKSVFRMSVCFLAVFSMLMVGTFAPKAEAAPKYRWKLAMTWPTNFPIFGDAVLNMAKMVNEMSNGEMEIRIDSKNKHKAPLGILDMVKAGQYQMGHSASYYWKGKDMNTLFFTTMPFGM
;
A
#
# COMPACT_ATOMS: atom_id res chain seq x y z
N MET A 1 2.12 20.72 -65.54
CA MET A 1 1.38 20.50 -64.26
C MET A 1 1.98 19.40 -63.35
N LYS A 2 2.69 18.38 -63.86
CA LYS A 2 3.18 17.24 -63.06
C LYS A 2 4.35 17.52 -62.07
N LYS A 3 5.15 18.58 -62.29
CA LYS A 3 6.32 18.91 -61.43
C LYS A 3 5.97 19.60 -60.09
N SER A 4 4.80 20.24 -60.01
CA SER A 4 4.31 20.94 -58.80
C SER A 4 3.79 19.95 -57.74
N VAL A 5 3.07 18.92 -58.18
CA VAL A 5 2.51 17.86 -57.31
C VAL A 5 3.60 17.01 -56.63
N PHE A 6 4.73 16.79 -57.33
CA PHE A 6 5.88 16.05 -56.81
C PHE A 6 6.62 16.82 -55.71
N ARG A 7 6.81 18.14 -55.87
CA ARG A 7 7.40 19.00 -54.83
C ARG A 7 6.51 19.11 -53.58
N MET A 8 5.20 19.15 -53.75
CA MET A 8 4.24 19.19 -52.64
C MET A 8 4.21 17.87 -51.84
N SER A 9 4.31 16.71 -52.53
CA SER A 9 4.34 15.39 -51.88
C SER A 9 5.63 15.16 -51.06
N VAL A 10 6.77 15.66 -51.54
CA VAL A 10 8.07 15.54 -50.83
C VAL A 10 8.09 16.39 -49.55
N CYS A 11 7.50 17.60 -49.57
CA CYS A 11 7.35 18.40 -48.35
C CYS A 11 6.37 17.77 -47.36
N PHE A 12 5.28 17.13 -47.83
CA PHE A 12 4.34 16.43 -46.95
C PHE A 12 4.97 15.19 -46.28
N LEU A 13 5.80 14.43 -47.01
CA LEU A 13 6.53 13.28 -46.47
C LEU A 13 7.63 13.69 -45.48
N ALA A 14 8.33 14.80 -45.72
CA ALA A 14 9.36 15.29 -44.81
C ALA A 14 8.77 15.78 -43.46
N VAL A 15 7.64 16.49 -43.49
CA VAL A 15 6.93 16.95 -42.29
C VAL A 15 6.30 15.79 -41.51
N PHE A 16 5.84 14.75 -42.21
CA PHE A 16 5.32 13.53 -41.57
C PHE A 16 6.43 12.73 -40.84
N SER A 17 7.66 12.71 -41.39
CA SER A 17 8.79 12.05 -40.72
C SER A 17 9.27 12.79 -39.48
N MET A 18 9.12 14.12 -39.43
CA MET A 18 9.59 14.95 -38.32
C MET A 18 8.64 14.91 -37.11
N LEU A 19 7.37 14.55 -37.31
CA LEU A 19 6.41 14.30 -36.21
C LEU A 19 6.65 12.98 -35.47
N MET A 20 7.38 12.02 -36.08
CA MET A 20 7.55 10.67 -35.52
C MET A 20 8.80 10.50 -34.63
N VAL A 21 9.67 11.52 -34.55
CA VAL A 21 10.94 11.44 -33.80
C VAL A 21 10.83 12.01 -32.37
N GLY A 22 9.68 12.57 -31.99
CA GLY A 22 9.51 13.35 -30.76
C GLY A 22 9.13 12.61 -29.47
N THR A 23 9.01 11.28 -29.43
CA THR A 23 8.33 10.59 -28.30
C THR A 23 9.13 9.50 -27.59
N PHE A 24 10.44 9.47 -27.71
CA PHE A 24 11.29 8.62 -26.86
C PHE A 24 11.86 9.40 -25.66
N ALA A 25 10.96 9.96 -24.84
CA ALA A 25 11.32 10.25 -23.45
C ALA A 25 11.21 8.93 -22.68
N PRO A 26 12.26 8.46 -21.96
CA PRO A 26 12.08 7.36 -21.03
C PRO A 26 11.02 7.79 -20.02
N LYS A 27 9.84 7.16 -20.07
CA LYS A 27 8.88 7.24 -18.97
C LYS A 27 9.61 6.66 -17.77
N ALA A 28 9.98 7.51 -16.81
CA ALA A 28 10.35 7.04 -15.49
C ALA A 28 9.18 6.18 -15.01
N GLU A 29 9.38 4.87 -14.96
CA GLU A 29 8.34 3.93 -14.53
C GLU A 29 8.05 4.28 -13.08
N ALA A 30 6.88 4.86 -12.84
CA ALA A 30 6.47 5.23 -11.49
C ALA A 30 6.52 3.95 -10.64
N ALA A 31 7.27 4.00 -9.54
CA ALA A 31 7.37 2.87 -8.64
C ALA A 31 5.96 2.37 -8.25
N PRO A 32 5.77 1.05 -8.14
CA PRO A 32 4.47 0.47 -7.89
C PRO A 32 3.87 1.03 -6.59
N LYS A 33 2.64 1.54 -6.67
CA LYS A 33 1.91 2.04 -5.49
C LYS A 33 1.29 0.88 -4.73
N TYR A 34 1.80 0.59 -3.54
CA TYR A 34 1.27 -0.40 -2.62
C TYR A 34 0.20 0.20 -1.73
N ARG A 35 -0.98 -0.44 -1.67
CA ARG A 35 -2.07 -0.03 -0.78
C ARG A 35 -2.45 -1.20 0.11
N TRP A 36 -1.95 -1.19 1.34
CA TRP A 36 -2.21 -2.23 2.31
C TRP A 36 -3.35 -1.83 3.25
N LYS A 37 -4.03 -2.85 3.78
CA LYS A 37 -5.05 -2.69 4.80
C LYS A 37 -4.52 -3.31 6.09
N LEU A 38 -4.69 -2.58 7.19
CA LEU A 38 -4.37 -3.04 8.53
C LEU A 38 -5.65 -3.12 9.36
N ALA A 39 -5.91 -4.26 9.99
CA ALA A 39 -6.98 -4.41 10.99
C ALA A 39 -6.39 -4.26 12.41
N MET A 40 -7.04 -3.51 13.29
CA MET A 40 -6.59 -3.39 14.69
C MET A 40 -7.66 -3.76 15.70
N THR A 41 -7.26 -4.41 16.79
CA THR A 41 -8.17 -4.82 17.87
C THR A 41 -8.89 -3.64 18.55
N TRP A 42 -8.31 -2.45 18.51
CA TRP A 42 -8.73 -1.28 19.27
C TRP A 42 -9.88 -0.51 18.59
N PRO A 43 -10.68 0.27 19.34
CA PRO A 43 -11.62 1.21 18.74
C PRO A 43 -10.92 2.36 18.00
N THR A 44 -11.66 3.09 17.18
CA THR A 44 -11.19 4.34 16.57
C THR A 44 -10.74 5.32 17.66
N ASN A 45 -9.61 6.02 17.45
CA ASN A 45 -9.01 6.98 18.39
C ASN A 45 -8.69 6.41 19.78
N PHE A 46 -8.33 5.11 19.85
CA PHE A 46 -7.88 4.53 21.11
C PHE A 46 -6.49 5.07 21.48
N PRO A 47 -6.31 5.67 22.68
CA PRO A 47 -5.06 6.30 23.04
C PRO A 47 -3.92 5.27 23.14
N ILE A 48 -2.71 5.72 22.82
CA ILE A 48 -1.45 4.95 22.85
C ILE A 48 -1.41 3.85 21.80
N PHE A 49 -2.28 2.84 21.89
CA PHE A 49 -2.23 1.71 20.95
C PHE A 49 -2.78 2.07 19.57
N GLY A 50 -3.80 2.94 19.49
CA GLY A 50 -4.24 3.49 18.21
C GLY A 50 -3.21 4.46 17.63
N ASP A 51 -2.62 5.29 18.49
CA ASP A 51 -1.58 6.26 18.10
C ASP A 51 -0.35 5.57 17.50
N ALA A 52 0.10 4.45 18.09
CA ALA A 52 1.22 3.66 17.57
C ALA A 52 0.99 3.21 16.12
N VAL A 53 -0.23 2.75 15.81
CA VAL A 53 -0.60 2.29 14.46
C VAL A 53 -0.66 3.47 13.47
N LEU A 54 -1.24 4.59 13.89
CA LEU A 54 -1.33 5.81 13.08
C LEU A 54 0.07 6.36 12.77
N ASN A 55 0.94 6.42 13.77
CA ASN A 55 2.32 6.86 13.63
C ASN A 55 3.10 5.94 12.68
N MET A 56 2.93 4.62 12.80
CA MET A 56 3.55 3.65 11.89
C MET A 56 3.10 3.88 10.44
N ALA A 57 1.79 4.00 10.19
CA ALA A 57 1.28 4.23 8.84
C ALA A 57 1.77 5.55 8.25
N LYS A 58 1.85 6.61 9.06
CA LYS A 58 2.41 7.91 8.66
C LYS A 58 3.88 7.78 8.27
N MET A 59 4.70 7.15 9.13
CA MET A 59 6.12 6.95 8.85
C MET A 59 6.34 6.14 7.57
N VAL A 60 5.57 5.07 7.35
CA VAL A 60 5.66 4.27 6.12
C VAL A 60 5.37 5.12 4.88
N ASN A 61 4.31 5.92 4.92
CA ASN A 61 3.95 6.80 3.80
C ASN A 61 5.03 7.86 3.54
N GLU A 62 5.59 8.47 4.59
CA GLU A 62 6.66 9.48 4.48
C GLU A 62 7.97 8.89 3.95
N MET A 63 8.43 7.78 4.54
CA MET A 63 9.69 7.13 4.14
C MET A 63 9.62 6.50 2.75
N SER A 64 8.45 6.07 2.31
CA SER A 64 8.23 5.53 0.96
C SER A 64 7.90 6.62 -0.08
N ASN A 65 7.94 7.91 0.29
CA ASN A 65 7.56 9.01 -0.59
C ASN A 65 6.15 8.81 -1.24
N GLY A 66 5.22 8.22 -0.48
CA GLY A 66 3.86 7.92 -0.93
C GLY A 66 3.71 6.69 -1.82
N GLU A 67 4.76 5.90 -2.02
CA GLU A 67 4.68 4.63 -2.74
C GLU A 67 3.94 3.55 -1.94
N MET A 68 3.97 3.61 -0.60
CA MET A 68 3.27 2.68 0.28
C MET A 68 2.27 3.40 1.20
N GLU A 69 0.99 3.11 1.01
CA GLU A 69 -0.11 3.62 1.82
C GLU A 69 -0.73 2.48 2.66
N ILE A 70 -0.91 2.72 3.97
CA ILE A 70 -1.54 1.76 4.87
C ILE A 70 -2.86 2.33 5.39
N ARG A 71 -3.96 1.72 4.97
CA ARG A 71 -5.32 2.06 5.43
C ARG A 71 -5.66 1.29 6.71
N ILE A 72 -5.97 2.00 7.78
CA ILE A 72 -6.25 1.41 9.10
C ILE A 72 -7.76 1.24 9.29
N ASP A 73 -8.18 0.03 9.62
CA ASP A 73 -9.56 -0.29 10.01
C ASP A 73 -9.59 -0.73 11.48
N SER A 74 -10.30 0.05 12.31
CA SER A 74 -10.53 -0.26 13.72
C SER A 74 -11.62 -1.31 13.91
N LYS A 75 -11.78 -1.83 15.15
CA LYS A 75 -12.88 -2.76 15.46
C LYS A 75 -14.26 -2.18 15.16
N ASN A 76 -14.41 -0.85 15.16
CA ASN A 76 -15.66 -0.19 14.80
C ASN A 76 -16.05 -0.45 13.34
N LYS A 77 -15.08 -0.72 12.46
CA LYS A 77 -15.30 -0.97 11.04
C LYS A 77 -15.41 -2.47 10.72
N HIS A 78 -14.42 -3.27 11.11
CA HIS A 78 -14.42 -4.70 10.79
C HIS A 78 -15.25 -5.56 11.76
N LYS A 79 -15.72 -5.00 12.89
CA LYS A 79 -16.61 -5.64 13.89
C LYS A 79 -16.10 -6.93 14.55
N ALA A 80 -14.83 -7.28 14.33
CA ALA A 80 -14.20 -8.51 14.83
C ALA A 80 -12.90 -8.21 15.62
N PRO A 81 -12.96 -7.66 16.84
CA PRO A 81 -11.78 -7.20 17.59
C PRO A 81 -10.76 -8.31 17.90
N LEU A 82 -11.24 -9.53 18.11
CA LEU A 82 -10.42 -10.72 18.35
C LEU A 82 -10.25 -11.59 17.07
N GLY A 83 -10.55 -11.03 15.89
CA GLY A 83 -10.43 -11.74 14.61
C GLY A 83 -9.13 -11.45 13.85
N ILE A 84 -8.22 -10.65 14.42
CA ILE A 84 -7.10 -10.05 13.67
C ILE A 84 -6.19 -11.11 13.06
N LEU A 85 -5.80 -12.13 13.85
CA LEU A 85 -4.91 -13.19 13.36
C LEU A 85 -5.53 -13.96 12.19
N ASP A 86 -6.83 -14.28 12.26
CA ASP A 86 -7.52 -15.01 11.21
C ASP A 86 -7.68 -14.17 9.94
N MET A 87 -8.03 -12.89 10.09
CA MET A 87 -8.16 -11.96 8.97
C MET A 87 -6.84 -11.77 8.20
N VAL A 88 -5.71 -11.71 8.92
CA VAL A 88 -4.38 -11.63 8.30
C VAL A 88 -3.98 -12.97 7.68
N LYS A 89 -4.16 -14.08 8.39
CA LYS A 89 -3.86 -15.43 7.88
C LYS A 89 -4.64 -15.74 6.59
N ALA A 90 -5.89 -15.29 6.50
CA ALA A 90 -6.73 -15.46 5.33
C ALA A 90 -6.42 -14.48 4.18
N GLY A 91 -5.47 -13.54 4.36
CA GLY A 91 -5.11 -12.54 3.36
C GLY A 91 -6.16 -11.45 3.15
N GLN A 92 -7.19 -11.37 4.00
CA GLN A 92 -8.20 -10.30 3.91
C GLN A 92 -7.61 -8.93 4.24
N TYR A 93 -6.63 -8.92 5.16
CA TYR A 93 -5.79 -7.79 5.53
C TYR A 93 -4.33 -8.20 5.41
N GLN A 94 -3.47 -7.28 4.96
CA GLN A 94 -2.03 -7.52 4.87
C GLN A 94 -1.36 -7.43 6.24
N MET A 95 -1.95 -6.65 7.15
CA MET A 95 -1.39 -6.40 8.48
C MET A 95 -2.45 -6.46 9.56
N GLY A 96 -2.00 -6.75 10.77
CA GLY A 96 -2.82 -6.75 11.97
C GLY A 96 -2.08 -6.10 13.13
N HIS A 97 -2.78 -5.31 13.93
CA HIS A 97 -2.24 -4.81 15.21
C HIS A 97 -3.09 -5.31 16.38
N SER A 98 -2.47 -6.10 17.24
CA SER A 98 -3.11 -6.76 18.39
C SER A 98 -2.03 -7.18 19.40
N ALA A 99 -2.41 -8.02 20.36
CA ALA A 99 -1.48 -8.63 21.30
C ALA A 99 -1.52 -10.16 21.16
N SER A 100 -0.33 -10.76 21.07
CA SER A 100 -0.13 -12.18 20.75
C SER A 100 -0.86 -13.13 21.70
N TYR A 101 -0.89 -12.80 23.00
CA TYR A 101 -1.55 -13.60 24.03
C TYR A 101 -3.08 -13.77 23.88
N TYR A 102 -3.75 -12.98 23.02
CA TYR A 102 -5.19 -13.13 22.74
C TYR A 102 -5.47 -14.42 21.97
N TRP A 103 -4.44 -15.00 21.34
CA TRP A 103 -4.54 -16.19 20.50
C TRP A 103 -4.20 -17.48 21.23
N LYS A 104 -4.12 -17.47 22.56
CA LYS A 104 -3.85 -18.67 23.38
C LYS A 104 -4.79 -19.86 23.10
N GLY A 105 -6.02 -19.58 22.68
CA GLY A 105 -7.00 -20.61 22.30
C GLY A 105 -6.77 -21.21 20.91
N LYS A 106 -5.91 -20.60 20.09
CA LYS A 106 -5.49 -21.09 18.76
C LYS A 106 -4.15 -21.82 18.85
N ASP A 107 -3.18 -21.23 19.54
CA ASP A 107 -1.89 -21.83 19.85
C ASP A 107 -1.38 -21.29 21.19
N MET A 108 -1.03 -22.18 22.11
CA MET A 108 -0.55 -21.79 23.44
C MET A 108 0.78 -21.03 23.37
N ASN A 109 1.59 -21.27 22.35
CA ASN A 109 2.88 -20.62 22.17
C ASN A 109 2.76 -19.12 21.88
N THR A 110 1.58 -18.62 21.49
CA THR A 110 1.42 -17.18 21.24
C THR A 110 1.50 -16.34 22.53
N LEU A 111 1.33 -16.95 23.70
CA LEU A 111 1.38 -16.26 25.00
C LEU A 111 2.72 -15.55 25.23
N PHE A 112 3.83 -16.21 24.91
CA PHE A 112 5.18 -15.77 25.30
C PHE A 112 5.62 -14.46 24.63
N PHE A 113 4.97 -14.05 23.54
CA PHE A 113 5.35 -12.87 22.75
C PHE A 113 4.61 -11.58 23.15
N THR A 114 3.86 -11.59 24.26
CA THR A 114 3.29 -10.36 24.83
C THR A 114 3.91 -10.08 26.18
N THR A 115 3.62 -10.94 27.16
CA THR A 115 4.22 -10.93 28.50
C THR A 115 3.79 -12.20 29.22
N MET A 116 4.48 -12.56 30.30
CA MET A 116 4.12 -13.67 31.17
C MET A 116 4.12 -13.22 32.63
N PRO A 117 3.26 -13.80 33.49
CA PRO A 117 3.34 -13.58 34.93
C PRO A 117 4.73 -13.90 35.45
N PHE A 118 5.27 -13.04 36.33
CA PHE A 118 6.62 -13.15 36.89
C PHE A 118 7.75 -13.07 35.85
N GLY A 119 7.49 -12.46 34.68
CA GLY A 119 8.54 -12.02 33.76
C GLY A 119 9.40 -10.89 34.35
N MET A 120 10.46 -10.51 33.63
CA MET A 120 11.30 -9.33 33.91
C MET A 120 10.71 -8.06 33.30
#